data_AF-B5LHB6-F1
#
_entry.id   AF-B5LHB6-F1
#
_cell.length_a   1.000
_cell.length_b   1.000
_cell.length_c   1.000
_cell.angle_alpha   90.00
_cell.angle_beta   90.00
_cell.angle_gamma   90.00
#
_symmetry.space_group_name_H-M   'P 1'
#
loop_
_entity.id
_entity.type
_entity.pdbx_description
1 polymer ?
#
loop_
_entity_poly.entity_id
_entity_poly.type
_entity_poly.pdbx_seq_one_letter_code
_entity_poly.pdbx_strand_id
1 'polypeptide(L)'
;ARSFADIGDIIRGKDLYIGNGDYKEKVSNNLRAIFNKIYENLNDPKLKKHYQRDAPNYYKLREHWWTVNRDQVWKAITCNAPYKAQYYIKSSRDDLTFSNEHCGHYKNGDPLTNLDYVPQFLRWFEEWAEDL
;
A
#
# COMPACT_ATOMS: atom_id res chain seq x y z
N ALA A 1 6.39 -1.10 8.63
CA ALA A 1 5.45 -1.90 7.81
C ALA A 1 4.02 -1.38 7.88
N ARG A 2 3.53 -0.97 9.05
CA ARG A 2 2.18 -0.37 9.22
C ARG A 2 1.92 0.83 8.30
N SER A 3 2.82 1.82 8.30
CA SER A 3 2.70 2.99 7.41
C SER A 3 2.67 2.64 5.91
N PHE A 4 3.38 1.58 5.49
CA PHE A 4 3.33 1.11 4.10
C PHE A 4 1.94 0.56 3.74
N ALA A 5 1.33 -0.19 4.66
CA ALA A 5 -0.03 -0.70 4.48
C ALA A 5 -1.07 0.42 4.45
N ASP A 6 -0.93 1.44 5.31
CA ASP A 6 -1.81 2.61 5.31
C ASP A 6 -1.67 3.46 4.05
N ILE A 7 -0.45 3.69 3.56
CA ILE A 7 -0.23 4.34 2.24
C ILE A 7 -0.92 3.53 1.14
N GLY A 8 -0.81 2.20 1.18
CA GLY A 8 -1.52 1.31 0.26
C GLY A 8 -3.03 1.50 0.31
N ASP A 9 -3.63 1.59 1.50
CA ASP A 9 -5.05 1.83 1.66
C ASP A 9 -5.48 3.24 1.22
N ILE A 10 -4.66 4.27 1.44
CA ILE A 10 -4.92 5.63 0.94
C ILE A 10 -4.97 5.62 -0.59
N ILE A 11 -3.95 5.04 -1.25
CA ILE A 11 -3.87 4.97 -2.71
C ILE A 11 -5.07 4.20 -3.28
N ARG A 12 -5.42 3.06 -2.67
CA ARG A 12 -6.54 2.20 -3.08
C ARG A 12 -7.92 2.76 -2.71
N GLY A 13 -7.99 3.79 -1.86
CA GLY A 13 -9.24 4.38 -1.40
C GLY A 13 -9.98 3.52 -0.37
N LYS A 14 -9.23 2.69 0.37
CA LYS A 14 -9.71 1.82 1.46
C LYS A 14 -9.48 2.40 2.86
N ASP A 15 -8.71 3.49 2.95
CA ASP A 15 -8.36 4.12 4.22
C ASP A 15 -9.60 4.64 4.99
N LEU A 16 -9.72 4.17 6.23
CA LEU A 16 -10.81 4.42 7.15
C LEU A 16 -10.61 5.74 7.90
N TYR A 17 -9.42 6.33 7.91
CA TYR A 17 -9.15 7.54 8.66
C TYR A 17 -10.04 8.68 8.15
N ILE A 18 -10.95 9.17 8.99
CA ILE A 18 -11.90 10.23 8.62
C ILE A 18 -11.23 11.61 8.73
N GLY A 19 -10.26 11.74 9.64
CA GLY A 19 -9.49 12.96 9.86
C GLY A 19 -10.29 14.15 10.34
N ASN A 20 -9.59 15.26 10.53
CA ASN A 20 -10.18 16.57 10.79
C ASN A 20 -9.91 17.48 9.58
N GLY A 21 -10.87 18.34 9.24
CA GLY A 21 -10.75 19.27 8.11
C GLY A 21 -10.92 18.59 6.75
N ASP A 22 -10.34 19.20 5.71
CA ASP A 22 -10.56 18.82 4.30
C ASP A 22 -9.47 17.91 3.71
N TYR A 23 -8.52 17.44 4.52
CA TYR A 23 -7.38 16.65 4.04
C TYR A 23 -7.81 15.36 3.32
N LYS A 24 -8.72 14.59 3.93
CA LYS A 24 -9.22 13.34 3.34
C LYS A 24 -9.86 13.59 1.97
N GLU A 25 -10.67 14.64 1.90
CA GLU A 25 -11.33 15.03 0.65
C GLU A 25 -10.31 15.47 -0.40
N LYS A 26 -9.35 16.33 -0.05
CA LYS A 26 -8.30 16.81 -0.96
C LYS A 26 -7.46 15.65 -1.52
N VAL A 27 -6.99 14.75 -0.66
CA VAL A 27 -6.20 13.58 -1.08
C VAL A 27 -7.03 12.66 -1.96
N SER A 28 -8.26 12.34 -1.57
CA SER A 28 -9.16 11.49 -2.36
C SER A 28 -9.46 12.09 -3.74
N ASN A 29 -9.75 13.39 -3.80
CA ASN A 29 -10.02 14.13 -5.04
C ASN A 29 -8.79 14.18 -5.95
N ASN A 30 -7.60 14.42 -5.38
CA ASN A 30 -6.34 14.43 -6.14
C ASN A 30 -6.03 13.04 -6.71
N LEU A 31 -6.15 11.98 -5.90
CA LEU A 31 -5.97 10.62 -6.37
C LEU A 31 -6.99 10.28 -7.47
N ARG A 32 -8.25 10.72 -7.32
CA ARG A 32 -9.28 10.53 -8.35
C ARG A 32 -8.89 11.19 -9.67
N ALA A 33 -8.39 12.42 -9.63
CA ALA A 33 -7.92 13.13 -10.81
C ALA A 33 -6.71 12.45 -11.46
N ILE A 34 -5.75 11.98 -10.66
CA ILE A 34 -4.57 11.24 -11.15
C ILE A 34 -4.99 9.95 -11.84
N PHE A 35 -5.80 9.12 -11.19
CA PHE A 35 -6.25 7.85 -11.76
C PHE A 35 -7.17 8.03 -12.97
N ASN A 36 -7.92 9.13 -13.04
CA ASN A 36 -8.65 9.50 -14.25
C ASN A 36 -7.70 9.74 -15.43
N LYS A 37 -6.62 10.49 -15.22
CA LYS A 37 -5.60 10.73 -16.27
C LYS A 37 -4.89 9.43 -16.68
N ILE A 38 -4.58 8.55 -15.72
CA ILE A 38 -4.01 7.22 -16.02
C ILE A 38 -4.98 6.40 -16.88
N TYR A 39 -6.26 6.39 -16.51
CA TYR A 39 -7.32 5.70 -17.25
C TYR A 39 -7.49 6.24 -18.68
N GLU A 40 -7.51 7.56 -18.85
CA GLU A 40 -7.63 8.21 -20.17
C GLU A 40 -6.45 7.85 -21.11
N ASN A 41 -5.26 7.67 -20.55
CA ASN A 41 -4.05 7.28 -21.26
C ASN A 41 -3.94 5.77 -21.56
N LEU A 42 -4.92 4.95 -21.15
CA LEU A 42 -4.93 3.53 -21.51
C LEU A 42 -5.20 3.37 -23.02
N ASN A 43 -4.28 2.72 -23.73
CA ASN A 43 -4.40 2.55 -25.20
C ASN A 43 -5.30 1.37 -25.60
N ASP A 44 -5.49 0.38 -24.72
CA ASP A 44 -6.30 -0.80 -25.01
C ASP A 44 -7.79 -0.54 -24.69
N PRO A 45 -8.70 -0.60 -25.69
CA PRO A 45 -10.13 -0.42 -25.49
C PRO A 45 -10.76 -1.45 -24.55
N LYS A 46 -10.26 -2.70 -24.53
CA LYS A 46 -10.75 -3.75 -23.61
C LYS A 46 -10.40 -3.40 -22.17
N LEU A 47 -9.18 -2.92 -21.94
CA LEU A 47 -8.70 -2.51 -20.63
C LEU A 47 -9.46 -1.27 -20.12
N LYS A 48 -9.70 -0.28 -21.00
CA LYS A 48 -10.58 0.86 -20.70
C LYS A 48 -11.97 0.39 -20.28
N LYS A 49 -12.62 -0.48 -21.06
CA LYS A 49 -13.94 -1.02 -20.71
C LYS A 49 -13.96 -1.78 -19.38
N HIS A 50 -12.87 -2.48 -19.04
CA HIS A 50 -12.75 -3.21 -17.77
C HIS A 50 -12.76 -2.26 -16.57
N TYR A 51 -12.01 -1.16 -16.62
CA TYR A 51 -11.90 -0.20 -15.51
C TYR A 51 -13.01 0.86 -15.47
N GLN A 52 -13.71 1.10 -16.58
CA GLN A 52 -14.78 2.09 -16.68
C GLN A 52 -15.91 1.86 -15.67
N ARG A 53 -16.20 0.60 -15.32
CA ARG A 53 -17.30 0.24 -14.39
C ARG A 53 -17.13 0.79 -12.98
N ASP A 54 -15.88 1.08 -12.60
CA ASP A 54 -15.55 1.59 -11.27
C ASP A 54 -15.32 3.11 -11.29
N ALA A 55 -15.54 3.79 -12.43
CA ALA A 55 -15.42 5.23 -12.55
C ALA A 55 -16.45 5.95 -11.65
N PRO A 56 -16.12 7.13 -11.09
CA PRO A 56 -14.86 7.86 -11.27
C PRO A 56 -13.76 7.44 -10.26
N ASN A 57 -14.03 6.48 -9.37
CA ASN A 57 -13.09 6.14 -8.30
C ASN A 57 -11.99 5.19 -8.77
N TYR A 58 -12.27 4.35 -9.76
CA TYR A 58 -11.32 3.43 -10.39
C TYR A 58 -10.68 2.43 -9.41
N TYR A 59 -11.46 1.89 -8.46
CA TYR A 59 -10.94 1.02 -7.40
C TYR A 59 -10.10 -0.15 -7.94
N LYS A 60 -10.57 -0.92 -8.94
CA LYS A 60 -9.75 -1.99 -9.54
C LYS A 60 -8.44 -1.51 -10.16
N LEU A 61 -8.45 -0.36 -10.83
CA LEU A 61 -7.23 0.20 -11.41
C LEU A 61 -6.23 0.57 -10.31
N ARG A 62 -6.71 1.14 -9.20
CA ARG A 62 -5.89 1.48 -8.03
C ARG A 62 -5.32 0.23 -7.35
N GLU A 63 -6.10 -0.84 -7.20
CA GLU A 63 -5.65 -2.13 -6.65
C GLU A 63 -4.54 -2.74 -7.50
N HIS A 64 -4.73 -2.79 -8.82
CA HIS A 64 -3.72 -3.32 -9.73
C HIS A 64 -2.48 -2.44 -9.76
N TRP A 65 -2.65 -1.11 -9.77
CA TRP A 65 -1.53 -0.17 -9.69
C TRP A 65 -0.72 -0.39 -8.42
N TRP A 66 -1.36 -0.53 -7.26
CA TRP A 66 -0.66 -0.82 -6.01
C TRP A 66 0.11 -2.15 -6.12
N THR A 67 -0.57 -3.21 -6.55
CA THR A 67 0.03 -4.55 -6.65
C THR A 67 1.29 -4.57 -7.53
N VAL A 68 1.32 -3.79 -8.62
CA VAL A 68 2.47 -3.72 -9.55
C VAL A 68 3.58 -2.80 -9.05
N ASN A 69 3.29 -1.80 -8.20
CA ASN A 69 4.27 -0.78 -7.79
C ASN A 69 4.68 -0.85 -6.31
N ARG A 70 4.08 -1.74 -5.52
CA ARG A 70 4.29 -1.83 -4.07
C ARG A 70 5.75 -2.11 -3.68
N ASP A 71 6.51 -2.81 -4.51
CA ASP A 71 7.94 -3.05 -4.33
C ASP A 71 8.76 -1.75 -4.40
N GLN A 72 8.46 -0.89 -5.36
CA GLN A 72 9.11 0.40 -5.53
C GLN A 72 8.75 1.35 -4.38
N VAL A 73 7.49 1.33 -3.93
CA VAL A 73 7.05 2.10 -2.77
C VAL A 73 7.77 1.62 -1.50
N TRP A 74 7.94 0.31 -1.31
CA TRP A 74 8.69 -0.24 -0.19
C TRP A 74 10.16 0.20 -0.20
N LYS A 75 10.82 0.14 -1.36
CA LYS A 75 12.19 0.63 -1.52
C LYS A 75 12.32 2.11 -1.15
N ALA A 76 11.36 2.94 -1.57
CA ALA A 76 11.35 4.36 -1.22
C ALA A 76 11.18 4.58 0.30
N ILE A 77 10.26 3.88 0.95
CA ILE A 77 10.02 3.98 2.40
C ILE A 77 11.22 3.52 3.21
N THR A 78 11.91 2.48 2.76
CA THR A 78 13.06 1.88 3.45
C THR A 78 14.40 2.52 3.12
N CYS A 79 14.43 3.55 2.25
CA CYS A 79 15.65 4.21 1.78
C CYS A 79 16.57 4.67 2.91
N ASN A 80 15.99 5.16 4.01
CA ASN A 80 16.72 5.61 5.20
C ASN A 80 16.53 4.69 6.43
N ALA A 81 16.07 3.46 6.24
CA ALA A 81 15.99 2.51 7.34
C ALA A 81 17.39 2.31 7.94
N PRO A 82 17.56 2.17 9.27
CA PRO A 82 18.89 1.90 9.84
C PRO A 82 19.48 0.59 9.32
N TYR A 83 20.81 0.52 9.18
CA TYR A 83 21.52 -0.69 8.70
C TYR A 83 21.10 -1.95 9.48
N LYS A 84 21.06 -1.86 10.81
CA LYS A 84 20.69 -2.98 11.70
C LYS A 84 19.18 -3.23 11.83
N ALA A 85 18.34 -2.41 11.21
CA ALA A 85 16.89 -2.62 11.26
C ALA A 85 16.51 -3.81 10.38
N GLN A 86 15.83 -4.78 10.97
CA GLN A 86 15.35 -5.98 10.30
C GLN A 86 13.83 -6.09 10.46
N TYR A 87 13.18 -6.64 9.46
CA TYR A 87 11.77 -7.02 9.50
C TYR A 87 11.69 -8.54 9.58
N TYR A 88 10.89 -9.04 10.53
CA TYR A 88 10.73 -10.46 10.77
C TYR A 88 9.26 -10.85 10.67
N ILE A 89 8.99 -11.97 9.99
CA ILE A 89 7.69 -12.63 10.04
C ILE A 89 7.91 -14.04 10.55
N LYS A 90 7.14 -14.42 11.57
CA LYS A 90 7.04 -15.79 12.01
C LYS A 90 6.12 -16.55 11.04
N SER A 91 6.69 -17.43 10.21
CA SER A 91 5.95 -18.15 9.16
C SER A 91 5.28 -19.42 9.68
N SER A 92 5.82 -20.04 10.73
CA SER A 92 5.29 -21.23 11.41
C SER A 92 5.67 -21.23 12.89
N ARG A 93 5.35 -22.29 13.67
CA ARG A 93 5.70 -22.38 15.10
C ARG A 93 7.20 -22.24 15.35
N ASP A 94 8.03 -22.70 14.40
CA ASP A 94 9.48 -22.85 14.59
C ASP A 94 10.34 -22.07 13.57
N ASP A 95 9.77 -21.56 12.47
CA ASP A 95 10.52 -20.80 11.47
C ASP A 95 10.30 -19.29 11.55
N LEU A 96 11.41 -18.55 11.60
CA LEU A 96 11.47 -17.10 11.48
C LEU A 96 12.06 -16.73 10.12
N THR A 97 11.30 -15.97 9.34
CA THR A 97 11.81 -15.35 8.11
C THR A 97 12.33 -13.96 8.43
N PHE A 98 13.60 -13.70 8.09
CA PHE A 98 14.27 -12.43 8.35
C PHE A 98 14.49 -11.65 7.04
N SER A 99 14.39 -10.34 7.13
CA SER A 99 14.95 -9.46 6.12
C SER A 99 16.46 -9.32 6.28
N ASN A 100 17.13 -8.97 5.17
CA ASN A 100 18.45 -8.36 5.24
C ASN A 100 18.38 -6.99 5.95
N GLU A 101 19.55 -6.38 6.14
CA GLU A 101 19.76 -4.98 6.53
C GLU A 101 18.79 -3.97 5.88
N HIS A 102 18.58 -2.82 6.56
CA HIS A 102 17.70 -1.74 6.10
C HIS A 102 16.24 -2.18 5.84
N CYS A 103 15.68 -3.05 6.69
CA CYS A 103 14.35 -3.62 6.51
C CYS A 103 14.18 -4.30 5.13
N GLY A 104 15.27 -4.85 4.58
CA GLY A 104 15.36 -5.44 3.26
C GLY A 104 15.22 -4.47 2.09
N HIS A 105 15.66 -3.22 2.24
CA HIS A 105 15.72 -2.22 1.17
C HIS A 105 16.38 -2.74 -0.12
N TYR A 106 17.51 -3.45 0.01
CA TYR A 106 18.26 -3.98 -1.12
C TYR A 106 17.75 -5.33 -1.64
N LYS A 107 16.66 -5.86 -1.07
CA LYS A 107 16.06 -7.10 -1.56
C LYS A 107 15.37 -6.83 -2.90
N ASN A 108 15.67 -7.67 -3.89
CA ASN A 108 14.95 -7.67 -5.16
C ASN A 108 13.63 -8.44 -5.03
N GLY A 109 12.58 -7.93 -5.68
CA GLY A 109 11.25 -8.54 -5.67
C GLY A 109 10.34 -7.95 -4.59
N ASP A 110 9.43 -8.78 -4.08
CA ASP A 110 8.34 -8.31 -3.22
C ASP A 110 8.82 -7.74 -1.87
N PRO A 111 8.11 -6.71 -1.36
CA PRO A 111 8.19 -6.27 0.02
C PRO A 111 8.11 -7.44 0.98
N LEU A 112 8.81 -7.32 2.10
CA LEU A 112 8.91 -8.38 3.11
C LEU A 112 7.65 -8.54 3.96
N THR A 113 6.64 -7.70 3.75
CA THR A 113 5.38 -7.68 4.48
C THR A 113 4.22 -7.86 3.53
N ASN A 114 3.13 -8.46 4.04
CA ASN A 114 1.83 -8.51 3.37
C ASN A 114 0.76 -7.77 4.19
N LEU A 115 1.16 -6.89 5.13
CA LEU A 115 0.22 -6.11 5.93
C LEU A 115 -0.69 -5.24 5.05
N ASP A 116 -0.24 -4.79 3.88
CA ASP A 116 -1.06 -4.09 2.90
C ASP A 116 -2.19 -4.95 2.30
N TYR A 117 -2.23 -6.25 2.57
CA TYR A 117 -3.36 -7.13 2.23
C TYR A 117 -4.19 -7.56 3.45
N VAL A 118 -3.85 -7.09 4.66
CA VAL A 118 -4.63 -7.30 5.89
C VAL A 118 -5.62 -6.13 6.05
N PRO A 119 -6.90 -6.34 6.42
CA PRO A 119 -7.85 -5.25 6.67
C PRO A 119 -7.33 -4.22 7.68
N GLN A 120 -7.47 -2.91 7.37
CA GLN A 120 -6.91 -1.82 8.19
C GLN A 120 -7.34 -1.87 9.65
N PHE A 121 -8.61 -2.15 9.92
CA PHE A 121 -9.12 -2.30 11.29
C PHE A 121 -8.29 -3.28 12.13
N LEU A 122 -7.95 -4.45 11.57
CA LEU A 122 -7.16 -5.45 12.31
C LEU A 122 -5.73 -4.98 12.56
N ARG A 123 -5.14 -4.23 11.62
CA ARG A 123 -3.79 -3.67 11.78
C ARG A 123 -3.74 -2.60 12.85
N TRP A 124 -4.71 -1.69 12.86
CA TRP A 124 -4.80 -0.65 13.89
C TRP A 124 -5.13 -1.23 15.26
N PHE A 125 -5.96 -2.27 15.32
CA PHE A 125 -6.25 -2.94 16.59
C PHE A 125 -5.00 -3.62 17.18
N GLU A 126 -4.21 -4.29 16.34
CA GLU A 126 -2.93 -4.88 16.76
C GLU A 126 -1.89 -3.82 17.15
N GLU A 127 -1.78 -2.71 16.41
CA GLU A 127 -0.93 -1.57 16.76
C GLU A 127 -1.29 -0.97 18.11
N TRP A 128 -2.58 -0.72 18.36
CA TRP A 128 -3.07 -0.23 19.65
C TRP A 128 -2.76 -1.18 20.80
N ALA A 129 -2.78 -2.50 20.56
CA ALA A 129 -2.51 -3.48 21.59
C ALA A 129 -1.01 -3.58 21.94
N GLU A 130 -0.11 -3.26 21.00
CA GLU A 130 1.34 -3.24 21.25
C GLU A 130 1.83 -1.95 21.93
N ASP A 131 1.11 -0.84 21.74
CA ASP A 131 1.44 0.45 22.35
C ASP A 131 0.93 0.60 23.81
N LEU A 132 0.20 -0.40 24.32
CA LEU A 132 -0.29 -0.49 25.71
C LEU A 132 0.69 -1.25 26.62
#